data_AF-A0A9X2ZQW3-F1
#
_entry.id   AF-A0A9X2ZQW3-F1
#
_cell.length_a   1.000
_cell.length_b   1.000
_cell.length_c   1.000
_cell.angle_alpha   90.00
_cell.angle_beta   90.00
_cell.angle_gamma   90.00
#
_symmetry.space_group_name_H-M   'P 1'
#
loop_
_entity.id
_entity.type
_entity.pdbx_description
1 polymer ?
#
loop_
_entity_poly.entity_id
_entity_poly.type
_entity_poly.pdbx_seq_one_letter_code
_entity_poly.pdbx_strand_id
1 'polypeptide(L)'
;MEEYVWNPNFENLDLFPHHIYNNFGLIYHGTSTIYSDDIENNGFRINHLPFPIEGLREIINLLADLGEPSDYMPNDFQFNFNHAGAIEHYLASSHDISFTISGYPALKFASGSSKGGQIVGKIKNALNRIRALINLLLNENPIELIRRLERIEHIDNECNDISNAQGVIYVIRPSMEIMEQLYTDHKVVFSREAIPVESIIAKLTVDANFVLPENFKNQSENIINTHFSKPQTIGFHFYKKQMGYDDTEDN
;
A
#
# COMPACT_ATOMS: atom_id res chain seq x y z
N MET A 1 -17.04 13.09 8.33
CA MET A 1 -16.14 11.97 8.67
C MET A 1 -16.20 11.75 10.17
N GLU A 2 -16.36 10.51 10.62
CA GLU A 2 -16.28 10.11 12.02
C GLU A 2 -14.83 9.77 12.41
N GLU A 3 -14.37 10.19 13.58
CA GLU A 3 -13.01 9.93 14.05
C GLU A 3 -13.02 8.99 15.24
N TYR A 4 -12.14 7.99 15.18
CA TYR A 4 -12.02 6.95 16.19
C TYR A 4 -10.61 6.93 16.77
N VAL A 5 -10.55 6.70 18.08
CA VAL A 5 -9.30 6.41 18.79
C VAL A 5 -9.00 4.93 18.65
N TRP A 6 -7.72 4.60 18.45
CA TRP A 6 -7.21 3.24 18.46
C TRP A 6 -7.68 2.45 19.70
N ASN A 7 -8.54 1.45 19.49
CA ASN A 7 -8.94 0.49 20.53
C ASN A 7 -9.30 -0.87 19.88
N PRO A 8 -8.30 -1.58 19.34
CA PRO A 8 -8.54 -2.80 18.58
C PRO A 8 -9.04 -3.93 19.50
N ASN A 9 -10.11 -4.59 19.09
CA ASN A 9 -10.46 -5.89 19.67
C ASN A 9 -9.87 -6.99 18.79
N PHE A 10 -8.72 -7.56 19.15
CA PHE A 10 -8.08 -8.60 18.34
C PHE A 10 -8.76 -9.97 18.37
N GLU A 11 -9.72 -10.21 19.28
CA GLU A 11 -10.48 -11.48 19.31
C GLU A 11 -11.52 -11.52 18.18
N ASN A 12 -12.25 -10.42 18.01
CA ASN A 12 -13.21 -10.24 16.91
C ASN A 12 -12.56 -9.58 15.69
N LEU A 13 -11.33 -9.14 15.88
CA LEU A 13 -10.53 -8.30 15.02
C LEU A 13 -11.13 -6.89 14.82
N ASP A 14 -12.30 -6.51 15.30
CA ASP A 14 -12.93 -5.22 14.97
C ASP A 14 -12.01 -3.98 15.15
N LEU A 15 -11.75 -3.23 14.06
CA LEU A 15 -10.99 -1.96 14.09
C LEU A 15 -11.90 -0.73 14.22
N PHE A 16 -13.16 -0.89 13.84
CA PHE A 16 -14.20 0.13 13.89
C PHE A 16 -15.45 -0.45 14.58
N PRO A 17 -16.37 0.40 15.08
CA PRO A 17 -17.60 -0.09 15.68
C PRO A 17 -18.40 -0.99 14.73
N HIS A 18 -19.27 -1.81 15.31
CA HIS A 18 -20.05 -2.84 14.62
C HIS A 18 -20.78 -2.36 13.35
N HIS A 19 -21.29 -1.13 13.33
CA HIS A 19 -22.02 -0.57 12.17
C HIS A 19 -21.12 -0.29 10.95
N ILE A 20 -19.81 -0.09 11.15
CA ILE A 20 -18.81 0.03 10.07
C ILE A 20 -18.32 -1.36 9.68
N TYR A 21 -17.90 -2.16 10.66
CA TYR A 21 -17.29 -3.47 10.39
C TYR A 21 -18.22 -4.44 9.66
N ASN A 22 -19.53 -4.44 9.98
CA ASN A 22 -20.50 -5.31 9.30
C ASN A 22 -21.09 -4.71 8.01
N ASN A 23 -20.64 -3.54 7.59
CA ASN A 23 -21.06 -2.99 6.31
C ASN A 23 -20.17 -3.53 5.19
N PHE A 24 -20.68 -4.55 4.50
CA PHE A 24 -19.95 -5.21 3.43
C PHE A 24 -19.82 -4.39 2.14
N GLY A 25 -20.35 -3.17 2.08
CA GLY A 25 -20.21 -2.23 0.96
C GLY A 25 -19.07 -1.22 1.10
N LEU A 26 -18.21 -1.37 2.11
CA LEU A 26 -17.12 -0.43 2.39
C LEU A 26 -15.77 -0.97 1.94
N ILE A 27 -14.87 -0.06 1.58
CA ILE A 27 -13.45 -0.34 1.35
C ILE A 27 -12.60 0.49 2.29
N TYR A 28 -11.35 0.08 2.47
CA TYR A 28 -10.44 0.61 3.48
C TYR A 28 -9.08 0.92 2.87
N HIS A 29 -8.47 2.02 3.30
CA HIS A 29 -7.13 2.43 2.89
C HIS A 29 -6.25 2.67 4.12
N GLY A 30 -5.04 2.10 4.12
CA GLY A 30 -4.06 2.30 5.18
C GLY A 30 -2.91 3.18 4.71
N THR A 31 -2.58 4.22 5.48
CA THR A 31 -1.53 5.20 5.18
C THR A 31 -0.82 5.68 6.45
N SER A 32 0.06 6.68 6.34
CA SER A 32 0.65 7.38 7.48
C SER A 32 0.02 8.76 7.68
N THR A 33 0.18 9.33 8.87
CA THR A 33 -0.28 10.70 9.14
C THR A 33 0.35 11.75 8.23
N ILE A 34 1.52 11.49 7.65
CA ILE A 34 2.19 12.40 6.70
C ILE A 34 1.31 12.68 5.46
N TYR A 35 0.55 11.70 5.00
CA TYR A 35 -0.34 11.84 3.84
C TYR A 35 -1.79 12.16 4.23
N SER A 36 -2.10 12.17 5.54
CA SER A 36 -3.47 12.30 6.03
C SER A 36 -4.07 13.64 5.63
N ASP A 37 -3.34 14.73 5.85
CA ASP A 37 -3.83 16.08 5.58
C ASP A 37 -4.14 16.29 4.10
N ASP A 38 -3.30 15.77 3.20
CA ASP A 38 -3.55 15.89 1.77
C ASP A 38 -4.79 15.11 1.34
N ILE A 39 -4.96 13.89 1.86
CA ILE A 39 -6.13 13.05 1.59
C ILE A 39 -7.41 13.69 2.14
N GLU A 40 -7.36 14.29 3.32
CA GLU A 40 -8.50 14.96 3.96
C GLU A 40 -8.90 16.26 3.28
N ASN A 41 -7.97 16.92 2.59
CA ASN A 41 -8.27 18.15 1.84
C ASN A 41 -8.66 17.87 0.38
N ASN A 42 -8.08 16.86 -0.25
CA ASN A 42 -8.15 16.67 -1.70
C ASN A 42 -8.76 15.32 -2.13
N GLY A 43 -9.06 14.43 -1.19
CA GLY A 43 -9.39 13.04 -1.48
C GLY A 43 -8.17 12.22 -1.92
N PHE A 44 -8.41 11.01 -2.42
CA PHE A 44 -7.33 10.17 -2.96
C PHE A 44 -7.08 10.53 -4.42
N ARG A 45 -5.84 10.89 -4.74
CA ARG A 45 -5.44 11.27 -6.09
C ARG A 45 -4.62 10.16 -6.74
N ILE A 46 -4.87 9.93 -8.03
CA ILE A 46 -4.04 9.06 -8.85
C ILE A 46 -2.69 9.74 -9.13
N ASN A 47 -1.68 8.97 -9.51
CA ASN A 47 -0.36 9.50 -9.89
C ASN A 47 0.31 10.32 -8.78
N HIS A 48 -0.09 10.11 -7.53
CA HIS A 48 0.65 10.63 -6.40
C HIS A 48 1.91 9.79 -6.19
N LEU A 49 3.05 10.41 -6.45
CA LEU A 49 4.38 9.85 -6.25
C LEU A 49 4.97 10.48 -4.98
N PRO A 50 5.06 9.73 -3.86
CA PRO A 50 5.62 10.25 -2.63
C PRO A 50 7.13 10.49 -2.69
N PHE A 51 7.82 9.96 -3.72
CA PHE A 51 9.26 10.08 -3.90
C PHE A 51 9.61 10.63 -5.29
N PRO A 52 10.67 11.43 -5.43
CA PRO A 52 11.12 11.96 -6.72
C PRO A 52 11.61 10.83 -7.65
N ILE A 53 11.16 10.85 -8.90
CA ILE A 53 11.49 9.84 -9.92
C ILE A 53 13.02 9.75 -10.12
N GLU A 54 13.70 10.88 -10.14
CA GLU A 54 15.16 10.96 -10.32
C GLU A 54 15.89 10.23 -9.19
N GLY A 55 15.40 10.38 -7.96
CA GLY A 55 15.93 9.70 -6.79
C GLY A 55 15.76 8.18 -6.87
N LEU A 56 14.56 7.73 -7.25
CA LEU A 56 14.27 6.31 -7.44
C LEU A 56 15.10 5.69 -8.58
N ARG A 57 15.32 6.43 -9.68
CA ARG A 57 16.20 5.99 -10.78
C ARG A 57 17.65 5.88 -10.34
N GLU A 58 18.14 6.78 -9.50
CA GLU A 58 19.51 6.68 -8.97
C GLU A 58 19.69 5.45 -8.07
N ILE A 59 18.66 5.08 -7.28
CA ILE A 59 18.67 3.82 -6.51
C ILE A 59 18.80 2.61 -7.46
N ILE A 60 18.01 2.57 -8.54
CA ILE A 60 18.08 1.49 -9.54
C ILE A 60 19.47 1.42 -10.18
N ASN A 61 20.03 2.56 -10.58
CA ASN A 61 21.36 2.63 -11.19
C ASN A 61 22.45 2.15 -10.22
N LEU A 62 22.40 2.56 -8.95
CA LEU A 62 23.34 2.12 -7.93
C LEU A 62 23.28 0.61 -7.69
N LEU A 63 22.08 0.03 -7.62
CA LEU A 63 21.92 -1.42 -7.51
C LEU A 63 22.51 -2.14 -8.72
N ALA A 64 22.28 -1.64 -9.95
CA ALA A 64 22.85 -2.21 -11.16
C ALA A 64 24.39 -2.18 -11.17
N ASP A 65 25.00 -1.05 -10.79
CA ASP A 65 26.46 -0.91 -10.69
C ASP A 65 27.06 -1.84 -9.62
N LEU A 66 26.28 -2.17 -8.60
CA LEU A 66 26.64 -3.11 -7.53
C LEU A 66 26.30 -4.58 -7.88
N GLY A 67 25.88 -4.86 -9.12
CA GLY A 67 25.64 -6.21 -9.62
C GLY A 67 24.22 -6.75 -9.41
N GLU A 68 23.24 -5.89 -9.10
CA GLU A 68 21.82 -6.22 -8.95
C GLU A 68 20.96 -5.39 -9.93
N PRO A 69 21.08 -5.59 -11.26
CA PRO A 69 20.24 -4.90 -12.23
C PRO A 69 18.78 -5.33 -12.10
N SER A 70 17.85 -4.49 -12.55
CA SER A 70 16.42 -4.80 -12.52
C SER A 70 16.08 -6.10 -13.27
N ASP A 71 15.22 -6.92 -12.66
CA ASP A 71 14.64 -8.12 -13.25
C ASP A 71 13.18 -7.93 -13.69
N TYR A 72 12.67 -6.69 -13.69
CA TYR A 72 11.30 -6.40 -14.08
C TYR A 72 11.07 -6.54 -15.59
N MET A 73 10.01 -7.26 -15.97
CA MET A 73 9.58 -7.42 -17.36
C MET A 73 8.13 -6.92 -17.54
N PRO A 74 7.86 -5.88 -18.37
CA PRO A 74 6.56 -5.19 -18.43
C PRO A 74 5.32 -5.99 -18.83
N ASN A 75 5.50 -7.22 -19.32
CA ASN A 75 4.41 -8.04 -19.86
C ASN A 75 4.30 -9.42 -19.21
N ASP A 76 5.23 -9.76 -18.31
CA ASP A 76 5.22 -11.02 -17.61
C ASP A 76 4.68 -10.81 -16.20
N PHE A 77 3.71 -11.63 -15.84
CA PHE A 77 3.16 -11.65 -14.51
C PHE A 77 4.22 -12.12 -13.51
N GLN A 78 4.85 -11.16 -12.83
CA GLN A 78 5.97 -11.38 -11.93
C GLN A 78 5.65 -10.82 -10.54
N PHE A 79 5.89 -11.63 -9.52
CA PHE A 79 5.76 -11.22 -8.10
C PHE A 79 7.07 -11.21 -7.34
N ASN A 80 8.06 -11.93 -7.86
CA ASN A 80 9.38 -12.02 -7.29
C ASN A 80 10.27 -11.08 -8.08
N PHE A 81 10.26 -9.82 -7.67
CA PHE A 81 11.21 -8.83 -8.12
C PHE A 81 12.40 -8.78 -7.16
N ASN A 82 13.60 -8.58 -7.70
CA ASN A 82 14.72 -8.11 -6.91
C ASN A 82 14.50 -6.65 -6.47
N HIS A 83 15.46 -6.06 -5.74
CA HIS A 83 15.26 -4.71 -5.19
C HIS A 83 15.07 -3.66 -6.29
N ALA A 84 15.84 -3.76 -7.38
CA ALA A 84 15.74 -2.85 -8.52
C ALA A 84 14.43 -3.04 -9.29
N GLY A 85 14.04 -4.28 -9.56
CA GLY A 85 12.80 -4.63 -10.25
C GLY A 85 11.55 -4.18 -9.50
N ALA A 86 11.56 -4.22 -8.17
CA ALA A 86 10.42 -3.74 -7.38
C ALA A 86 10.20 -2.23 -7.53
N ILE A 87 11.29 -1.45 -7.61
CA ILE A 87 11.22 0.01 -7.81
C ILE A 87 10.89 0.33 -9.27
N GLU A 88 11.44 -0.42 -10.23
CA GLU A 88 11.14 -0.21 -11.65
C GLU A 88 9.68 -0.55 -11.98
N HIS A 89 9.15 -1.66 -11.45
CA HIS A 89 7.73 -2.02 -11.57
C HIS A 89 6.82 -0.91 -11.04
N TYR A 90 7.19 -0.30 -9.90
CA TYR A 90 6.46 0.83 -9.34
C TYR A 90 6.45 2.04 -10.29
N LEU A 91 7.61 2.40 -10.85
CA LEU A 91 7.72 3.50 -11.81
C LEU A 91 7.00 3.25 -13.15
N ALA A 92 6.83 1.98 -13.53
CA ALA A 92 6.20 1.58 -14.79
C ALA A 92 4.68 1.41 -14.69
N SER A 93 4.15 1.22 -13.47
CA SER A 93 2.72 0.97 -13.24
C SER A 93 1.89 2.25 -13.36
N SER A 94 0.62 2.12 -13.76
CA SER A 94 -0.37 3.16 -13.45
C SER A 94 -0.42 3.30 -11.94
N HIS A 95 -0.16 4.49 -11.42
CA HIS A 95 -0.11 4.77 -9.98
C HIS A 95 -1.54 4.84 -9.43
N ASP A 96 -2.23 3.72 -9.57
CA ASP A 96 -3.60 3.51 -9.20
C ASP A 96 -3.71 3.48 -7.68
N ILE A 97 -4.83 3.97 -7.17
CA ILE A 97 -5.05 4.01 -5.73
C ILE A 97 -5.49 2.61 -5.30
N SER A 98 -4.80 2.04 -4.32
CA SER A 98 -5.13 0.73 -3.78
C SER A 98 -5.94 0.81 -2.49
N PHE A 99 -6.90 -0.09 -2.39
CA PHE A 99 -7.82 -0.27 -1.28
C PHE A 99 -7.92 -1.74 -0.91
N THR A 100 -8.52 -1.98 0.24
CA THR A 100 -8.74 -3.31 0.79
C THR A 100 -10.21 -3.43 1.17
N ILE A 101 -10.76 -4.63 1.05
CA ILE A 101 -12.17 -4.91 1.36
C ILE A 101 -12.43 -5.12 2.86
N SER A 102 -11.42 -4.94 3.70
CA SER A 102 -11.49 -5.15 5.14
C SER A 102 -10.52 -4.20 5.85
N GLY A 103 -10.81 -3.82 7.09
CA GLY A 103 -9.90 -2.98 7.88
C GLY A 103 -8.54 -3.64 8.15
N TYR A 104 -8.43 -4.98 8.15
CA TYR A 104 -7.19 -5.67 8.54
C TYR A 104 -6.01 -5.44 7.62
N PRO A 105 -6.17 -5.63 6.30
CA PRO A 105 -5.05 -5.41 5.41
C PRO A 105 -4.69 -3.93 5.37
N ALA A 106 -5.66 -3.02 5.55
CA ALA A 106 -5.40 -1.60 5.75
C ALA A 106 -4.56 -1.33 7.01
N LEU A 107 -4.77 -2.06 8.12
CA LEU A 107 -3.91 -1.95 9.31
C LEU A 107 -2.47 -2.37 9.02
N LYS A 108 -2.27 -3.48 8.30
CA LYS A 108 -0.93 -3.91 7.85
C LYS A 108 -0.24 -2.84 6.99
N PHE A 109 -1.00 -2.14 6.16
CA PHE A 109 -0.49 -1.03 5.39
C PHE A 109 -0.18 0.17 6.30
N ALA A 110 -1.07 0.54 7.21
CA ALA A 110 -0.87 1.67 8.12
C ALA A 110 0.31 1.50 9.13
N SER A 111 0.65 0.26 9.53
CA SER A 111 1.64 -0.01 10.58
C SER A 111 2.87 -0.83 10.14
N GLY A 112 2.97 -1.19 8.86
CA GLY A 112 3.97 -2.16 8.37
C GLY A 112 4.95 -1.62 7.33
N SER A 113 5.65 -2.54 6.67
CA SER A 113 6.60 -2.25 5.58
C SER A 113 5.97 -1.63 4.33
N SER A 114 4.64 -1.65 4.22
CA SER A 114 3.87 -1.12 3.09
C SER A 114 3.16 0.19 3.43
N LYS A 115 3.66 0.93 4.42
CA LYS A 115 3.10 2.19 4.91
C LYS A 115 3.26 3.34 3.94
N GLY A 116 2.20 4.15 3.81
CA GLY A 116 2.21 5.39 3.05
C GLY A 116 2.25 5.20 1.53
N GLY A 117 1.54 4.20 1.00
CA GLY A 117 1.60 3.87 -0.42
C GLY A 117 2.75 2.90 -0.70
N GLN A 118 2.39 1.73 -1.18
CA GLN A 118 3.28 0.59 -1.37
C GLN A 118 4.52 0.96 -2.20
N ILE A 119 5.67 1.14 -1.54
CA ILE A 119 7.04 1.04 -2.06
C ILE A 119 8.06 1.36 -0.95
N VAL A 120 7.68 2.09 0.11
CA VAL A 120 8.58 2.51 1.22
C VAL A 120 9.46 1.37 1.74
N GLY A 121 8.88 0.23 2.10
CA GLY A 121 9.67 -0.93 2.55
C GLY A 121 10.59 -1.51 1.49
N LYS A 122 10.22 -1.44 0.21
CA LYS A 122 11.09 -1.86 -0.91
C LYS A 122 12.26 -0.90 -1.08
N ILE A 123 12.02 0.42 -1.00
CA ILE A 123 13.07 1.44 -1.04
C ILE A 123 14.02 1.28 0.15
N LYS A 124 13.51 1.13 1.38
CA LYS A 124 14.37 0.90 2.55
C LYS A 124 15.24 -0.35 2.41
N ASN A 125 14.65 -1.44 1.90
CA ASN A 125 15.42 -2.67 1.64
C ASN A 125 16.48 -2.45 0.56
N ALA A 126 16.17 -1.73 -0.52
CA ALA A 126 17.12 -1.36 -1.56
C ALA A 126 18.28 -0.51 -1.01
N LEU A 127 17.98 0.52 -0.21
CA LEU A 127 18.99 1.38 0.41
C LEU A 127 19.89 0.59 1.37
N ASN A 128 19.31 -0.29 2.18
CA ASN A 128 20.07 -1.18 3.06
C ASN A 128 20.95 -2.16 2.27
N ARG A 129 20.46 -2.66 1.14
CA ARG A 129 21.21 -3.52 0.22
C ARG A 129 22.40 -2.77 -0.39
N ILE A 130 22.20 -1.55 -0.88
CA ILE A 130 23.27 -0.68 -1.40
C ILE A 130 24.35 -0.47 -0.34
N ARG A 131 23.97 -0.07 0.89
CA ARG A 131 24.90 0.13 2.01
C ARG A 131 25.72 -1.13 2.31
N ALA A 132 25.05 -2.28 2.36
CA ALA A 132 25.71 -3.56 2.61
C ALA A 132 26.73 -3.90 1.51
N LEU A 133 26.37 -3.68 0.24
CA LEU A 133 27.26 -3.94 -0.90
C LEU A 133 28.45 -2.98 -0.95
N ILE A 134 28.25 -1.67 -0.71
CA ILE A 134 29.34 -0.69 -0.63
C ILE A 134 30.31 -1.05 0.51
N ASN A 135 29.79 -1.49 1.67
CA ASN A 135 30.63 -1.90 2.79
C ASN A 135 31.56 -3.08 2.47
N LEU A 136 31.16 -3.97 1.54
CA LEU A 136 32.00 -5.07 1.06
C LEU A 136 33.13 -4.58 0.13
N LEU A 137 32.95 -3.42 -0.51
CA LEU A 137 33.90 -2.82 -1.47
C LEU A 137 34.89 -1.85 -0.81
N LEU A 138 34.86 -1.65 0.51
CA LEU A 138 35.70 -0.66 1.21
C LEU A 138 37.21 -0.86 0.99
N ASN A 139 37.65 -2.07 0.64
CA ASN A 139 39.05 -2.35 0.29
C ASN A 139 39.45 -1.85 -1.12
N GLU A 140 38.50 -1.39 -1.93
CA GLU A 140 38.69 -0.94 -3.32
C GLU A 140 38.46 0.57 -3.53
N ASN A 141 38.32 1.35 -2.44
CA ASN A 141 38.11 2.80 -2.45
C ASN A 141 36.83 3.27 -3.20
N PRO A 142 35.61 2.99 -2.67
CA PRO A 142 34.34 3.20 -3.37
C PRO A 142 33.82 4.65 -3.31
N ILE A 143 34.68 5.66 -3.44
CA ILE A 143 34.33 7.08 -3.22
C ILE A 143 33.14 7.54 -4.07
N GLU A 144 33.10 7.21 -5.36
CA GLU A 144 31.99 7.65 -6.23
C GLU A 144 30.67 7.00 -5.84
N LEU A 145 30.67 5.73 -5.40
CA LEU A 145 29.45 5.05 -4.93
C LEU A 145 28.92 5.68 -3.64
N ILE A 146 29.82 6.05 -2.72
CA ILE A 146 29.47 6.76 -1.49
C ILE A 146 28.85 8.13 -1.83
N ARG A 147 29.51 8.92 -2.69
CA ARG A 147 29.00 10.24 -3.12
C ARG A 147 27.62 10.12 -3.76
N ARG A 148 27.39 9.07 -4.53
CA ARG A 148 26.08 8.80 -5.15
C ARG A 148 25.01 8.43 -4.14
N LEU A 149 25.35 7.61 -3.14
CA LEU A 149 24.46 7.27 -2.03
C LEU A 149 24.07 8.53 -1.22
N GLU A 150 25.00 9.45 -0.98
CA GLU A 150 24.72 10.72 -0.30
C GLU A 150 23.69 11.57 -1.05
N ARG A 151 23.67 11.54 -2.40
CA ARG A 151 22.68 12.28 -3.20
C ARG A 151 21.25 11.79 -3.00
N ILE A 152 21.06 10.53 -2.60
CA ILE A 152 19.74 9.93 -2.35
C ILE A 152 19.42 9.78 -0.86
N GLU A 153 20.23 10.37 0.04
CA GLU A 153 20.01 10.30 1.49
C GLU A 153 18.67 10.89 1.92
N HIS A 154 18.21 11.94 1.23
CA HIS A 154 16.90 12.55 1.48
C HIS A 154 15.74 11.54 1.37
N ILE A 155 15.82 10.56 0.45
CA ILE A 155 14.80 9.51 0.27
C ILE A 155 14.78 8.57 1.48
N ASP A 156 15.95 8.26 2.06
CA ASP A 156 16.02 7.45 3.27
C ASP A 156 15.40 8.16 4.47
N ASN A 157 15.67 9.46 4.61
CA ASN A 157 15.07 10.30 5.64
C ASN A 157 13.54 10.33 5.50
N GLU A 158 13.01 10.58 4.30
CA GLU A 158 11.58 10.54 4.04
C GLU A 158 10.98 9.16 4.34
N CYS A 159 11.64 8.07 3.94
CA CYS A 159 11.21 6.71 4.27
C CYS A 159 11.16 6.47 5.78
N ASN A 160 12.11 7.03 6.53
CA ASN A 160 12.14 6.93 7.98
C ASN A 160 11.03 7.75 8.64
N ASP A 161 10.79 8.97 8.16
CA ASP A 161 9.69 9.82 8.64
C ASP A 161 8.33 9.13 8.42
N ILE A 162 8.09 8.58 7.22
CA ILE A 162 6.86 7.83 6.91
C ILE A 162 6.74 6.58 7.79
N SER A 163 7.83 5.84 7.99
CA SER A 163 7.82 4.64 8.81
C SER A 163 7.46 4.96 10.27
N ASN A 164 8.04 6.03 10.82
CA ASN A 164 7.92 6.44 12.22
C ASN A 164 6.68 7.28 12.53
N ALA A 165 5.97 7.78 11.51
CA ALA A 165 4.70 8.50 11.69
C ALA A 165 3.62 7.61 12.32
N GLN A 166 2.52 8.17 12.79
CA GLN A 166 1.36 7.36 13.17
C GLN A 166 0.70 6.75 11.92
N GLY A 167 0.08 5.59 12.08
CA GLY A 167 -0.71 4.98 11.02
C GLY A 167 -2.09 5.62 10.93
N VAL A 168 -2.70 5.62 9.76
CA VAL A 168 -4.08 6.07 9.55
C VAL A 168 -4.81 5.03 8.71
N ILE A 169 -6.02 4.69 9.12
CA ILE A 169 -6.93 3.85 8.35
C ILE A 169 -8.18 4.66 8.01
N TYR A 170 -8.45 4.79 6.72
CA TYR A 170 -9.68 5.38 6.22
C TYR A 170 -10.71 4.30 5.88
N VAL A 171 -11.96 4.66 6.11
CA VAL A 171 -13.14 3.91 5.68
C VAL A 171 -13.81 4.72 4.57
N ILE A 172 -13.97 4.08 3.42
CA ILE A 172 -14.49 4.68 2.21
C ILE A 172 -15.82 4.02 1.86
N ARG A 173 -16.83 4.83 1.63
CA ARG A 173 -18.10 4.43 1.02
C ARG A 173 -18.09 4.87 -0.45
N PRO A 174 -17.75 3.97 -1.38
CA PRO A 174 -17.77 4.33 -2.79
C PRO A 174 -19.22 4.62 -3.24
N SER A 175 -19.39 5.64 -4.07
CA SER A 175 -20.64 5.84 -4.81
C SER A 175 -20.80 4.76 -5.88
N MET A 176 -21.99 4.65 -6.49
CA MET A 176 -22.21 3.74 -7.63
C MET A 176 -21.26 4.02 -8.79
N GLU A 177 -21.01 5.30 -9.09
CA GLU A 177 -20.08 5.72 -10.15
C GLU A 177 -18.65 5.28 -9.85
N ILE A 178 -18.19 5.43 -8.60
CA ILE A 178 -16.87 4.95 -8.17
C ILE A 178 -16.79 3.43 -8.28
N MET A 179 -17.82 2.72 -7.83
CA MET A 179 -17.90 1.26 -7.87
C MET A 179 -17.70 0.69 -9.29
N GLU A 180 -18.22 1.37 -10.31
CA GLU A 180 -18.06 0.98 -11.71
C GLU A 180 -16.61 1.12 -12.21
N GLN A 181 -15.82 2.00 -11.61
CA GLN A 181 -14.43 2.26 -11.99
C GLN A 181 -13.43 1.41 -11.21
N LEU A 182 -13.84 0.86 -10.07
CA LEU A 182 -13.02 -0.05 -9.28
C LEU A 182 -12.85 -1.40 -9.97
N TYR A 183 -11.64 -1.95 -9.86
CA TYR A 183 -11.30 -3.30 -10.30
C TYR A 183 -10.51 -4.02 -9.21
N THR A 184 -10.41 -5.34 -9.33
CA THR A 184 -9.59 -6.14 -8.41
C THR A 184 -8.46 -6.83 -9.11
N ASP A 185 -7.33 -6.88 -8.41
CA ASP A 185 -6.22 -7.75 -8.75
C ASP A 185 -5.60 -8.30 -7.46
N HIS A 186 -5.32 -9.61 -7.40
CA HIS A 186 -4.76 -10.26 -6.21
C HIS A 186 -5.47 -9.96 -4.89
N LYS A 187 -6.81 -9.85 -4.92
CA LYS A 187 -7.65 -9.50 -3.74
C LYS A 187 -7.39 -8.09 -3.18
N VAL A 188 -6.69 -7.25 -3.94
CA VAL A 188 -6.56 -5.81 -3.73
C VAL A 188 -7.54 -5.12 -4.67
N VAL A 189 -8.19 -4.07 -4.17
CA VAL A 189 -9.10 -3.23 -4.96
C VAL A 189 -8.32 -2.04 -5.45
N PHE A 190 -8.44 -1.70 -6.72
CA PHE A 190 -7.72 -0.60 -7.34
C PHE A 190 -8.71 0.39 -7.98
N SER A 191 -8.33 1.67 -7.98
CA SER A 191 -9.02 2.74 -8.69
C SER A 191 -8.07 3.42 -9.66
N ARG A 192 -8.51 3.56 -10.92
CA ARG A 192 -7.84 4.39 -11.94
C ARG A 192 -8.26 5.85 -11.91
N GLU A 193 -9.22 6.16 -11.04
CA GLU A 193 -9.80 7.50 -10.90
C GLU A 193 -9.62 7.99 -9.47
N ALA A 194 -9.62 9.31 -9.31
CA ALA A 194 -9.53 9.92 -7.99
C ALA A 194 -10.77 9.56 -7.14
N ILE A 195 -10.57 9.34 -5.84
CA ILE A 195 -11.67 9.11 -4.90
C ILE A 195 -11.93 10.42 -4.14
N PRO A 196 -13.13 11.00 -4.27
CA PRO A 196 -13.46 12.28 -3.64
C PRO A 196 -13.52 12.16 -2.12
N VAL A 197 -13.14 13.24 -1.43
CA VAL A 197 -13.06 13.30 0.04
C VAL A 197 -14.39 12.98 0.72
N GLU A 198 -15.51 13.30 0.07
CA GLU A 198 -16.87 13.04 0.57
C GLU A 198 -17.17 11.54 0.71
N SER A 199 -16.40 10.68 0.03
CA SER A 199 -16.51 9.22 0.18
C SER A 199 -15.88 8.72 1.48
N ILE A 200 -15.07 9.53 2.17
CA ILE A 200 -14.42 9.17 3.43
C ILE A 200 -15.40 9.35 4.59
N ILE A 201 -15.87 8.23 5.14
CA ILE A 201 -16.90 8.24 6.18
C ILE A 201 -16.30 8.14 7.58
N ALA A 202 -15.14 7.50 7.73
CA ALA A 202 -14.48 7.37 9.02
C ALA A 202 -12.96 7.28 8.91
N LYS A 203 -12.28 7.64 10.00
CA LYS A 203 -10.83 7.59 10.18
C LYS A 203 -10.47 6.98 11.54
N LEU A 204 -9.42 6.18 11.54
CA LEU A 204 -8.80 5.63 12.74
C LEU A 204 -7.30 5.92 12.71
N THR A 205 -6.78 6.55 13.76
CA THR A 205 -5.34 6.76 13.93
C THR A 205 -4.76 5.59 14.73
N VAL A 206 -3.66 5.01 14.25
CA VAL A 206 -2.95 3.86 14.85
C VAL A 206 -1.63 4.36 15.44
N ASP A 207 -1.29 3.87 16.64
CA ASP A 207 -0.01 4.19 17.27
C ASP A 207 1.18 3.81 16.38
N ALA A 208 2.19 4.68 16.31
CA ALA A 208 3.41 4.46 15.53
C ALA A 208 4.21 3.26 16.04
N ASN A 209 4.13 2.96 17.34
CA ASN A 209 4.86 1.86 17.98
C ASN A 209 4.06 0.54 17.97
N PHE A 210 2.88 0.53 17.35
CA PHE A 210 2.05 -0.66 17.33
C PHE A 210 2.68 -1.76 16.46
N VAL A 211 2.80 -2.96 17.05
CA VAL A 211 3.27 -4.16 16.37
C VAL A 211 2.11 -5.13 16.20
N LEU A 212 1.90 -5.58 14.96
CA LEU A 212 0.90 -6.59 14.65
C LEU A 212 1.24 -7.93 15.31
N PRO A 213 0.27 -8.60 15.97
CA PRO A 213 0.45 -9.96 16.47
C PRO A 213 0.88 -10.93 15.36
N GLU A 214 1.70 -11.93 15.68
CA GLU A 214 2.25 -12.85 14.69
C GLU A 214 1.17 -13.72 13.99
N ASN A 215 0.09 -14.05 14.71
CA ASN A 215 -1.08 -14.77 14.18
C ASN A 215 -1.99 -13.90 13.29
N PHE A 216 -1.77 -12.59 13.24
CA PHE A 216 -2.63 -11.64 12.53
C PHE A 216 -2.70 -11.93 11.03
N LYS A 217 -1.58 -12.38 10.42
CA LYS A 217 -1.53 -12.68 8.98
C LYS A 217 -2.58 -13.74 8.60
N ASN A 218 -2.60 -14.86 9.32
CA ASN A 218 -3.50 -15.98 9.04
C ASN A 218 -4.97 -15.58 9.23
N GLN A 219 -5.26 -14.79 10.27
CA GLN A 219 -6.59 -14.27 10.54
C GLN A 219 -7.07 -13.32 9.44
N SER A 220 -6.20 -12.41 8.98
CA SER A 220 -6.52 -11.47 7.91
C SER A 220 -6.84 -12.17 6.59
N GLU A 221 -6.09 -13.22 6.23
CA GLU A 221 -6.30 -13.99 5.00
C GLU A 221 -7.67 -14.69 5.00
N ASN A 222 -8.09 -15.26 6.14
CA ASN A 222 -9.39 -15.91 6.26
C ASN A 222 -10.56 -14.93 6.05
N ILE A 223 -10.46 -13.71 6.59
CA ILE A 223 -11.51 -12.69 6.44
C ILE A 223 -11.59 -12.21 5.00
N ILE A 224 -10.45 -11.93 4.35
CA ILE A 224 -10.40 -11.55 2.94
C ILE A 224 -11.06 -12.64 2.08
N ASN A 225 -10.66 -13.90 2.27
CA ASN A 225 -11.23 -15.04 1.53
C ASN A 225 -12.75 -15.11 1.70
N THR A 226 -13.22 -14.92 2.94
CA THR A 226 -14.63 -14.96 3.28
C THR A 226 -15.44 -13.86 2.58
N HIS A 227 -14.89 -12.65 2.46
CA HIS A 227 -15.52 -11.57 1.70
C HIS A 227 -15.64 -11.95 0.22
N PHE A 228 -14.53 -12.33 -0.43
CA PHE A 228 -14.54 -12.69 -1.85
C PHE A 228 -15.42 -13.91 -2.18
N SER A 229 -15.79 -14.74 -1.19
CA SER A 229 -16.67 -15.89 -1.37
C SER A 229 -18.14 -15.67 -0.99
N LYS A 230 -18.51 -14.55 -0.34
CA LYS A 230 -19.87 -14.33 0.17
C LYS A 230 -20.68 -13.38 -0.73
N PRO A 231 -21.86 -13.81 -1.25
CA PRO A 231 -22.64 -13.05 -2.23
C PRO A 231 -22.95 -11.59 -1.87
N GLN A 232 -23.16 -11.33 -0.59
CA GLN A 232 -23.58 -10.03 -0.05
C GLN A 232 -22.43 -9.04 0.20
N THR A 233 -21.21 -9.32 -0.27
CA THR A 233 -20.07 -8.41 -0.05
C THR A 233 -19.55 -7.76 -1.31
N ILE A 234 -18.98 -6.57 -1.15
CA ILE A 234 -18.31 -5.82 -2.20
C ILE A 234 -17.16 -6.61 -2.84
N GLY A 235 -16.47 -7.46 -2.07
CA GLY A 235 -15.43 -8.34 -2.59
C GLY A 235 -15.97 -9.36 -3.58
N PHE A 236 -17.13 -9.94 -3.29
CA PHE A 236 -17.79 -10.87 -4.21
C PHE A 236 -18.33 -10.17 -5.45
N HIS A 237 -18.86 -8.95 -5.31
CA HIS A 237 -19.25 -8.13 -6.46
C HIS A 237 -18.06 -7.90 -7.41
N PHE A 238 -16.89 -7.52 -6.89
CA PHE A 238 -15.69 -7.37 -7.71
C PHE A 238 -15.22 -8.68 -8.34
N TYR A 239 -15.29 -9.80 -7.61
CA TYR A 239 -14.97 -11.11 -8.15
C TYR A 239 -15.87 -11.48 -9.34
N LYS A 240 -17.18 -11.30 -9.21
CA LYS A 240 -18.14 -11.53 -10.31
C LYS A 240 -17.83 -10.67 -11.53
N LYS A 241 -17.61 -9.36 -11.30
CA LYS A 241 -17.23 -8.40 -12.36
C LYS A 241 -15.96 -8.82 -13.09
N GLN A 242 -14.94 -9.27 -12.37
CA GLN A 242 -13.68 -9.76 -12.97
C GLN A 242 -13.88 -11.03 -13.80
N MET A 243 -14.79 -11.91 -13.39
CA MET A 243 -15.10 -13.17 -14.08
C MET A 243 -16.13 -13.00 -15.23
N GLY A 244 -16.67 -11.80 -15.43
CA GLY A 244 -17.69 -11.54 -16.46
C GLY A 244 -19.05 -12.18 -16.15
N TYR A 245 -19.35 -12.44 -14.87
CA TYR A 245 -20.69 -12.83 -14.45
C TYR A 245 -21.58 -11.58 -14.39
N ASP A 246 -22.40 -11.37 -15.42
CA ASP A 246 -23.46 -10.36 -15.39
C ASP A 246 -24.47 -10.68 -14.27
N ASP A 247 -24.90 -9.65 -13.53
CA ASP A 247 -25.94 -9.73 -12.49
C ASP A 247 -27.36 -9.91 -13.08
N THR A 248 -27.49 -10.66 -14.19
CA THR A 248 -28.77 -10.90 -14.88
C THR A 248 -29.51 -12.15 -14.43
N GLU A 249 -29.10 -12.82 -13.35
CA GLU A 249 -29.87 -13.91 -12.77
C GLU A 249 -29.82 -13.84 -11.24
N ASP A 250 -30.82 -13.17 -10.66
CA ASP A 250 -31.60 -13.67 -9.51
C ASP A 250 -32.61 -12.57 -9.08
N ASN A 251 -33.82 -12.66 -9.65
CA ASN A 251 -35.04 -12.01 -9.14
C ASN A 251 -35.67 -12.87 -8.05
#